data_AF-A0A0H3I2Z2-F1
#
_entry.id   AF-A0A0H3I2Z2-F1
#
_cell.length_a   1.000
_cell.length_b   1.000
_cell.length_c   1.000
_cell.angle_alpha   90.00
_cell.angle_beta   90.00
_cell.angle_gamma   90.00
#
_symmetry.space_group_name_H-M   'P 1'
#
loop_
_entity.id
_entity.type
_entity.pdbx_description
1 polymer ?
#
loop_
_entity_poly.entity_id
_entity_poly.type
_entity_poly.pdbx_seq_one_letter_code
_entity_poly.pdbx_strand_id
1 'polypeptide(L)'
;MPNNYYQYIEDVSDDIKTCLEGMGCQPILFVGSGLTKRYLSGPNWEELLQQLATECPNIDKKFAYYKQKYPELIDIGSVFSDAYNEWAWGDGEKYFPSELF
;
A
#
# COMPACT_ATOMS: atom_id res chain seq x y z
N MET A 1 18.06 20.04 22.04
CA MET A 1 18.33 18.84 22.85
C MET A 1 18.12 17.63 21.95
N PRO A 2 19.08 16.71 21.81
CA PRO A 2 18.80 15.46 21.10
C PRO A 2 17.74 14.72 21.92
N ASN A 3 16.57 14.51 21.35
CA ASN A 3 15.52 13.75 22.02
C ASN A 3 16.08 12.34 22.26
N ASN A 4 16.24 11.94 23.52
CA ASN A 4 16.78 10.63 23.85
C ASN A 4 15.78 9.59 23.33
N TYR A 5 16.23 8.66 22.49
CA TYR A 5 15.37 7.63 21.91
C TYR A 5 14.57 6.88 22.98
N TYR A 6 15.15 6.67 24.16
CA TYR A 6 14.46 6.08 25.30
C TYR A 6 13.31 6.95 25.83
N GLN A 7 13.52 8.27 25.92
CA GLN A 7 12.46 9.21 26.33
C GLN A 7 11.31 9.19 25.32
N TYR A 8 11.62 9.18 24.03
CA TYR A 8 10.60 9.08 22.98
C TYR A 8 9.74 7.81 23.12
N ILE A 9 10.36 6.66 23.45
CA ILE A 9 9.63 5.42 23.67
C ILE A 9 8.71 5.54 24.90
N GLU A 10 9.20 6.11 26.00
CA GLU A 10 8.39 6.32 27.21
C GLU A 10 7.18 7.20 26.92
N ASP A 11 7.40 8.37 26.29
CA ASP A 11 6.35 9.33 25.96
C ASP A 11 5.26 8.70 25.08
N VAL A 12 5.65 8.01 23.99
CA VAL A 12 4.71 7.35 23.08
C VAL A 12 3.97 6.20 23.76
N SER A 13 4.64 5.46 24.65
CA SER A 13 4.01 4.36 25.39
C SER A 13 2.93 4.87 26.34
N ASP A 14 3.17 5.99 27.01
CA ASP A 14 2.21 6.60 27.92
C ASP A 14 1.01 7.22 27.20
N ASP A 15 1.23 7.82 26.02
CA ASP A 15 0.15 8.26 25.13
C ASP A 15 -0.76 7.09 24.70
N ILE A 16 -0.16 5.95 24.32
CA ILE A 16 -0.91 4.75 23.94
C ILE A 16 -1.74 4.23 25.12
N LYS A 17 -1.17 4.16 26.33
CA LYS A 17 -1.90 3.74 27.54
C LYS A 17 -3.07 4.67 27.83
N THR A 18 -2.84 5.98 27.79
CA THR A 18 -3.89 6.97 28.04
C THR A 18 -5.03 6.85 27.02
N CYS A 19 -4.71 6.61 25.75
CA CYS A 19 -5.70 6.36 24.70
C CYS A 19 -6.52 5.09 24.95
N LEU A 20 -5.85 3.98 25.31
CA LEU A 20 -6.50 2.71 25.66
C LEU A 20 -7.45 2.87 26.86
N GLU A 21 -7.02 3.57 27.91
CA GLU A 21 -7.82 3.83 29.11
C GLU A 21 -9.01 4.75 28.81
N GLY A 22 -8.81 5.81 28.01
CA GLY A 22 -9.83 6.81 27.72
C GLY A 22 -10.89 6.35 26.72
N MET A 23 -10.52 5.54 25.72
CA MET A 23 -11.42 5.10 24.65
C MET A 23 -11.99 3.69 24.88
N GLY A 24 -11.38 2.90 25.79
CA GLY A 24 -11.81 1.53 26.08
C GLY A 24 -11.64 0.56 24.90
N CYS A 25 -10.89 0.95 23.87
CA CYS A 25 -10.69 0.18 22.65
C CYS A 25 -9.23 0.26 22.18
N GLN A 26 -8.82 -0.68 21.32
CA GLN A 26 -7.48 -0.67 20.74
C GLN A 26 -7.29 0.55 19.82
N PRO A 27 -6.11 1.20 19.84
CA PRO A 27 -5.82 2.32 18.97
C PRO A 27 -5.82 1.89 17.51
N ILE A 28 -6.38 2.74 16.64
CA ILE A 28 -6.33 2.55 15.19
C ILE A 28 -5.09 3.27 14.65
N LEU A 29 -4.17 2.50 14.07
CA LEU A 29 -2.97 3.04 13.44
C LEU A 29 -3.20 3.21 11.93
N PHE A 30 -3.14 4.46 11.46
CA PHE A 30 -3.11 4.76 10.03
C PHE A 30 -1.67 4.73 9.55
N VAL A 31 -1.30 3.66 8.87
CA VAL A 31 0.06 3.45 8.38
C VAL A 31 0.09 3.54 6.86
N GLY A 32 0.75 4.58 6.33
CA GLY A 32 0.97 4.72 4.90
C GLY A 32 2.16 3.89 4.39
N SER A 33 2.42 3.96 3.08
CA SER A 33 3.53 3.26 2.42
C SER A 33 4.94 3.70 2.88
N GLY A 34 5.04 4.67 3.78
CA GLY A 34 6.30 5.02 4.45
C GLY A 34 6.82 3.89 5.34
N LEU A 35 5.93 3.09 5.95
CA LEU A 35 6.36 1.93 6.76
C LEU A 35 6.99 0.86 5.89
N THR A 36 6.30 0.45 4.82
CA THR A 36 6.79 -0.57 3.89
C THR A 36 8.12 -0.15 3.28
N LYS A 37 8.23 1.11 2.84
CA LYS A 37 9.47 1.65 2.27
C LYS A 37 10.63 1.69 3.24
N ARG A 38 10.40 2.09 4.50
CA ARG A 38 11.47 2.31 5.49
C ARG A 38 11.92 1.03 6.18
N TYR A 39 11.00 0.12 6.46
CA TYR A 39 11.27 -1.03 7.34
C TYR A 39 11.13 -2.39 6.66
N LEU A 40 10.50 -2.47 5.48
CA LEU A 40 10.24 -3.73 4.78
C LEU A 40 10.87 -3.78 3.38
N SER A 41 11.66 -2.75 3.01
CA SER A 41 12.22 -2.59 1.66
C SER A 41 11.16 -2.67 0.55
N GLY A 42 9.91 -2.36 0.87
CA GLY A 42 8.78 -2.42 -0.05
C GLY A 42 8.65 -1.16 -0.91
N PRO A 43 7.81 -1.21 -1.96
CA PRO A 43 7.54 -0.04 -2.78
C PRO A 43 6.71 1.01 -2.02
N ASN A 44 6.88 2.28 -2.40
CA ASN A 44 5.85 3.29 -2.15
C ASN A 44 4.69 3.13 -3.15
N TRP A 45 3.62 3.92 -3.00
CA TRP A 45 2.45 3.82 -3.86
C TRP A 45 2.76 3.99 -5.36
N GLU A 46 3.59 4.97 -5.74
CA GLU A 46 3.94 5.18 -7.14
C GLU A 46 4.83 4.05 -7.71
N GLU A 47 5.82 3.61 -6.93
CA GLU A 47 6.70 2.49 -7.31
C GLU A 47 5.92 1.19 -7.48
N LEU A 48 4.92 0.96 -6.63
CA LEU A 48 4.03 -0.20 -6.74
C LEU A 48 3.28 -0.17 -8.06
N LEU A 49 2.70 0.97 -8.44
CA LEU A 49 2.00 1.10 -9.72
C LEU A 49 2.95 0.90 -10.91
N GLN A 50 4.19 1.38 -10.85
CA GLN A 50 5.19 1.12 -11.89
C GLN A 50 5.50 -0.37 -12.05
N GLN A 51 5.63 -1.09 -10.93
CA GLN A 51 5.83 -2.54 -10.91
C GLN A 51 4.62 -3.26 -11.50
N LEU A 52 3.41 -2.95 -11.04
CA LEU A 52 2.16 -3.56 -11.50
C LEU A 52 1.95 -3.41 -13.01
N ALA A 53 2.30 -2.25 -13.57
CA ALA A 53 2.23 -1.99 -15.01
C ALA A 53 3.20 -2.84 -15.85
N THR A 54 4.25 -3.39 -15.22
CA THR A 54 5.23 -4.26 -15.89
C THR A 54 4.85 -5.73 -15.77
N GLU A 55 4.16 -6.10 -14.69
CA GLU A 55 3.83 -7.50 -14.36
C GLU A 55 2.55 -8.01 -15.03
N CYS A 56 1.53 -7.16 -15.22
CA CYS A 56 0.25 -7.59 -15.81
C CYS A 56 0.27 -7.43 -17.34
N PRO A 57 0.10 -8.51 -18.11
CA PRO A 57 0.09 -8.45 -19.58
C PRO A 57 -1.05 -7.61 -20.16
N ASN A 58 -2.16 -7.47 -19.41
CA ASN A 58 -3.31 -6.68 -19.84
C ASN A 58 -3.09 -5.17 -19.69
N ILE A 59 -2.03 -4.73 -19.02
CA ILE A 59 -1.62 -3.33 -18.95
C ILE A 59 -0.65 -3.05 -20.11
N ASP A 60 -1.21 -2.60 -21.24
CA ASP A 60 -0.49 -2.51 -22.52
C ASP A 60 0.32 -1.23 -22.71
N LYS A 61 0.27 -0.29 -21.76
CA LYS A 61 1.03 0.97 -21.77
C LYS A 61 1.99 1.06 -20.58
N LYS A 62 3.04 1.85 -20.74
CA LYS A 62 3.95 2.19 -19.62
C LYS A 62 3.23 3.07 -18.60
N PHE A 63 3.61 2.95 -17.33
CA PHE A 63 3.06 3.78 -16.23
C PHE A 63 2.97 5.29 -16.55
N ALA A 64 3.96 5.85 -17.26
CA ALA A 64 3.97 7.26 -17.66
C ALA A 64 2.74 7.68 -18.49
N TYR A 65 2.16 6.79 -19.30
CA TYR A 65 0.91 7.06 -20.03
C TYR A 65 -0.25 7.29 -19.05
N TYR A 66 -0.41 6.40 -18.07
CA TYR A 66 -1.47 6.50 -17.07
C TYR A 66 -1.28 7.74 -16.18
N LYS A 67 -0.03 8.06 -15.81
CA LYS A 67 0.29 9.27 -15.05
C LYS A 67 -0.07 10.58 -15.78
N GLN A 68 -0.07 10.57 -17.12
CA GLN A 68 -0.54 11.72 -17.92
C GLN A 68 -2.05 11.77 -18.09
N LYS A 69 -2.70 10.60 -18.12
CA LYS A 69 -4.13 10.45 -18.38
C LYS A 69 -4.98 10.68 -17.14
N TYR A 70 -4.48 10.29 -15.95
CA TYR A 70 -5.22 10.34 -14.70
C TYR A 70 -4.60 11.38 -13.74
N PRO A 71 -5.43 12.21 -13.08
CA PRO A 71 -4.93 13.25 -12.17
C PRO A 71 -4.36 12.67 -10.87
N GLU A 72 -4.96 11.60 -10.33
CA GLU A 72 -4.58 11.01 -9.06
C GLU A 72 -4.06 9.58 -9.23
N LEU A 73 -3.08 9.18 -8.41
CA LEU A 73 -2.52 7.83 -8.45
C LEU A 73 -3.54 6.75 -8.07
N ILE A 74 -4.59 7.11 -7.31
CA ILE A 74 -5.66 6.17 -6.95
C ILE A 74 -6.47 5.75 -8.17
N ASP A 75 -6.69 6.66 -9.12
CA ASP A 75 -7.44 6.37 -10.35
C ASP A 75 -6.69 5.37 -11.23
N ILE A 76 -5.35 5.49 -11.29
CA ILE A 76 -4.48 4.52 -11.96
C ILE A 76 -4.60 3.15 -11.29
N GLY A 77 -4.61 3.13 -9.95
CA GLY A 77 -4.81 1.91 -9.17
C GLY A 77 -6.12 1.20 -9.51
N SER A 78 -7.22 1.94 -9.64
CA SER A 78 -8.51 1.38 -10.06
C SER A 78 -8.44 0.74 -11.45
N VAL A 79 -7.84 1.43 -12.43
CA VAL A 79 -7.66 0.90 -13.79
C VAL A 79 -6.80 -0.36 -13.81
N PHE A 80 -5.73 -0.39 -13.01
CA PHE A 80 -4.87 -1.57 -12.92
C PHE A 80 -5.59 -2.71 -12.22
N SER A 81 -6.36 -2.45 -11.18
CA SER A 81 -7.18 -3.47 -10.50
C SER A 81 -8.12 -4.18 -11.48
N ASP A 82 -8.80 -3.42 -12.35
CA ASP A 82 -9.68 -3.99 -13.39
C ASP A 82 -8.87 -4.87 -14.37
N ALA A 83 -7.70 -4.39 -14.82
CA ALA A 83 -6.85 -5.17 -15.72
C ALA A 83 -6.33 -6.49 -15.08
N TYR A 84 -6.00 -6.46 -13.79
CA TYR A 84 -5.63 -7.66 -13.03
C TYR A 84 -6.82 -8.61 -12.84
N ASN A 85 -8.02 -8.09 -12.63
CA ASN A 85 -9.23 -8.90 -12.53
C ASN A 85 -9.52 -9.65 -13.84
N GLU A 86 -9.52 -8.93 -14.96
CA GLU A 86 -9.71 -9.53 -16.29
C GLU A 86 -8.58 -10.53 -16.64
N TRP A 87 -7.34 -10.25 -16.21
CA TRP A 87 -6.24 -11.18 -16.41
C TRP A 87 -6.41 -12.45 -15.58
N ALA A 88 -6.85 -12.32 -14.33
CA ALA A 88 -7.10 -13.43 -13.43
C ALA A 88 -8.17 -14.39 -13.97
N TRP A 89 -9.26 -13.86 -14.54
CA TRP A 89 -10.33 -14.64 -15.19
C TRP A 89 -10.02 -15.10 -16.63
N GLY A 90 -8.79 -14.86 -17.11
CA GLY A 90 -8.33 -15.27 -18.43
C GLY A 90 -7.04 -16.09 -18.35
N ASP A 91 -6.04 -15.72 -19.14
CA ASP A 91 -4.76 -16.44 -19.23
C ASP A 91 -3.91 -16.41 -17.94
N GLY A 92 -4.32 -15.60 -16.96
CA GLY A 92 -3.62 -15.38 -15.71
C GLY A 92 -4.03 -16.28 -14.56
N GLU A 93 -5.12 -17.05 -14.65
CA GLU A 93 -5.73 -17.81 -13.54
C GLU A 93 -4.71 -18.58 -12.69
N LYS A 94 -3.75 -19.26 -13.35
CA LYS A 94 -2.69 -20.06 -12.71
C LYS A 94 -1.74 -19.28 -11.78
N TYR A 95 -1.71 -17.95 -11.86
CA TYR A 95 -0.89 -17.09 -11.00
C TYR A 95 -1.62 -16.64 -9.73
N PHE A 96 -2.91 -16.97 -9.60
CA PHE A 96 -3.75 -16.59 -8.48
C PHE A 96 -4.17 -17.83 -7.66
N PRO A 97 -4.54 -17.65 -6.38
CA PRO A 97 -5.03 -18.75 -5.55
C PRO A 97 -6.29 -19.37 -6.14
N SER A 98 -6.31 -20.70 -6.22
CA SER A 98 -7.42 -21.46 -6.82
C SER A 98 -8.74 -21.29 -6.08
N GLU A 99 -8.71 -20.98 -4.78
CA GLU A 99 -9.89 -20.76 -3.95
C GLU A 99 -10.68 -19.48 -4.28
N LEU A 100 -10.17 -18.62 -5.17
CA LEU A 100 -10.82 -17.38 -5.59
C LEU A 100 -11.70 -17.53 -6.85
N PHE A 101 -11.73 -18.71 -7.48
CA PHE A 101 -12.47 -19.03 -8.71
C PHE A 101 -13.49 -20.15 -8.46
#